data_AF-A0A1B6Q1N2-F1
#
_entry.id   AF-A0A1B6Q1N2-F1
#
_cell.length_a   1.000
_cell.length_b   1.000
_cell.length_c   1.000
_cell.angle_alpha   90.00
_cell.angle_beta   90.00
_cell.angle_gamma   90.00
#
_symmetry.space_group_name_H-M   'P 1'
#
loop_
_entity.id
_entity.type
_entity.pdbx_description
1 polymer ?
#
loop_
_entity_poly.entity_id
_entity_poly.type
_entity_poly.pdbx_seq_one_letter_code
_entity_poly.pdbx_strand_id
1 'polypeptide(L)'
;MATTTATAAALSMKLLIDRKAQRVLFAEASKEVVDFLFSLLALPVATAVKLVGKDAMVGCVGNLYASVDKLDSTYVQAGAAKDALLSPTVLSPAATTNSSLLRLPETSSVQPTKTFYRCAQSSSYSNCRDYFTDAHGKACPYCGRSMTTVAKYLPSAAGSTGSAPVASQSAAEGFVQGIVTYTVQDDLTVTPMSAISSITLLNTFAVRDLGDLQEKTVQLGYNEGLAILKASLQSKTVLTDVFLHGKAASSPGGRATRARA
;
A
#
# COMPACT_ATOMS: atom_id res chain seq x y z
N MET A 1 -12.88 -17.11 28.95
CA MET A 1 -13.13 -16.00 28.02
C MET A 1 -13.01 -16.54 26.61
N ALA A 2 -13.82 -16.07 25.66
CA ALA A 2 -13.71 -16.50 24.27
C ALA A 2 -12.54 -15.77 23.59
N THR A 3 -11.61 -16.51 22.99
CA THR A 3 -10.52 -15.93 22.19
C THR A 3 -11.04 -15.60 20.81
N THR A 4 -11.42 -14.34 20.58
CA THR A 4 -11.83 -13.87 19.25
C THR A 4 -10.61 -13.83 18.33
N THR A 5 -10.29 -14.96 17.69
CA THR A 5 -9.41 -14.98 16.53
C THR A 5 -10.05 -14.16 15.42
N ALA A 6 -9.51 -12.98 15.14
CA ALA A 6 -9.92 -12.18 14.00
C ALA A 6 -9.63 -12.97 12.72
N THR A 7 -10.68 -13.46 12.07
CA THR A 7 -10.58 -14.11 10.76
C THR A 7 -9.98 -13.10 9.79
N ALA A 8 -8.80 -13.39 9.24
CA ALA A 8 -8.20 -12.57 8.20
C ALA A 8 -9.17 -12.56 7.00
N ALA A 9 -9.82 -11.41 6.77
CA ALA A 9 -10.80 -11.26 5.71
C ALA A 9 -10.12 -11.47 4.36
N ALA A 10 -10.53 -12.52 3.64
CA ALA A 10 -9.97 -12.81 2.33
C ALA A 10 -10.37 -11.70 1.35
N LEU A 11 -9.40 -10.86 0.96
CA LEU A 11 -9.61 -9.78 -0.01
C LEU A 11 -10.18 -10.34 -1.31
N SER A 12 -11.03 -9.57 -1.99
CA SER A 12 -11.64 -9.99 -3.24
C SER A 12 -11.93 -8.80 -4.17
N MET A 13 -11.94 -9.09 -5.47
CA MET A 13 -12.30 -8.14 -6.53
C MET A 13 -13.21 -8.85 -7.54
N LYS A 14 -14.07 -8.10 -8.24
CA LYS A 14 -14.84 -8.63 -9.38
C LYS A 14 -14.11 -8.29 -10.67
N LEU A 15 -13.75 -9.29 -11.47
CA LEU A 15 -13.21 -9.09 -12.81
C LEU A 15 -14.36 -8.97 -13.81
N LEU A 16 -14.29 -8.01 -14.73
CA LEU A 16 -15.09 -8.02 -15.96
C LEU A 16 -14.22 -8.55 -17.10
N ILE A 17 -14.64 -9.68 -17.69
CA ILE A 17 -13.86 -10.49 -18.63
C ILE A 17 -14.55 -10.50 -20.00
N ASP A 18 -13.77 -10.24 -21.04
CA ASP A 18 -14.13 -10.51 -22.44
C ASP A 18 -13.83 -11.99 -22.72
N ARG A 19 -14.88 -12.83 -22.81
CA ARG A 19 -14.76 -14.27 -23.07
C ARG A 19 -14.24 -14.56 -24.47
N LYS A 20 -14.48 -13.67 -25.43
CA LYS A 20 -14.14 -13.86 -26.84
C LYS A 20 -12.66 -13.68 -27.09
N ALA A 21 -12.04 -12.68 -26.45
CA ALA A 21 -10.61 -12.43 -26.50
C ALA A 21 -9.83 -13.01 -25.31
N GLN A 22 -10.49 -13.68 -24.36
CA GLN A 22 -9.90 -14.31 -23.16
C GLN A 22 -9.02 -13.34 -22.35
N ARG A 23 -9.57 -12.16 -22.01
CA ARG A 23 -8.88 -11.11 -21.24
C ARG A 23 -9.77 -10.44 -20.20
N VAL A 24 -9.15 -9.94 -19.13
CA VAL A 24 -9.76 -8.98 -18.21
C VAL A 24 -9.79 -7.61 -18.89
N LEU A 25 -10.93 -6.92 -18.79
CA LEU A 25 -11.06 -5.53 -19.25
C LEU A 25 -10.75 -4.56 -18.10
N PHE A 26 -11.34 -4.82 -16.94
CA PHE A 26 -11.02 -4.17 -15.66
C PHE A 26 -11.55 -5.02 -14.49
N ALA A 27 -11.20 -4.63 -13.27
CA ALA A 27 -11.76 -5.13 -12.04
C ALA A 27 -12.41 -4.02 -11.21
N GLU A 28 -13.49 -4.36 -10.52
CA GLU A 28 -14.08 -3.59 -9.42
C GLU A 28 -13.41 -4.02 -8.11
N ALA A 29 -12.79 -3.08 -7.40
CA ALA A 29 -11.98 -3.33 -6.21
C ALA A 29 -12.39 -2.41 -5.05
N SER A 30 -12.35 -2.95 -3.82
CA SER A 30 -12.49 -2.16 -2.60
C SER A 30 -11.18 -1.42 -2.27
N LYS A 31 -11.27 -0.48 -1.31
CA LYS A 31 -10.11 0.20 -0.72
C LYS A 31 -9.00 -0.78 -0.33
N GLU A 32 -9.32 -1.88 0.34
CA GLU A 32 -8.33 -2.80 0.94
C GLU A 32 -7.51 -3.52 -0.13
N VAL A 33 -8.13 -3.80 -1.28
CA VAL A 33 -7.46 -4.33 -2.48
C VAL A 33 -6.55 -3.29 -3.12
N VAL A 34 -6.98 -2.02 -3.16
CA VAL A 34 -6.18 -0.92 -3.70
C VAL A 34 -5.01 -0.55 -2.78
N ASP A 35 -5.22 -0.48 -1.48
CA ASP A 35 -4.18 -0.32 -0.46
C ASP A 35 -3.15 -1.46 -0.58
N PHE A 36 -3.59 -2.71 -0.79
CA PHE A 36 -2.69 -3.82 -1.10
C PHE A 36 -1.90 -3.59 -2.40
N LEU A 37 -2.54 -3.23 -3.52
CA LEU A 37 -1.85 -2.97 -4.79
C LEU A 37 -0.85 -1.81 -4.70
N PHE A 38 -1.17 -0.76 -3.95
CA PHE A 38 -0.27 0.36 -3.71
C PHE A 38 0.82 0.03 -2.67
N SER A 39 0.60 -0.89 -1.73
CA SER A 39 1.66 -1.38 -0.83
C SER A 39 2.81 -2.07 -1.57
N LEU A 40 2.58 -2.56 -2.80
CA LEU A 40 3.66 -3.06 -3.67
C LEU A 40 4.71 -1.98 -3.98
N LEU A 41 4.36 -0.69 -3.87
CA LEU A 41 5.26 0.45 -4.01
C LEU A 41 6.04 0.77 -2.72
N ALA A 42 5.65 0.25 -1.56
CA ALA A 42 6.45 0.38 -0.33
C ALA A 42 7.72 -0.49 -0.36
N LEU A 43 7.79 -1.47 -1.28
CA LEU A 43 9.04 -2.14 -1.64
C LEU A 43 10.01 -1.18 -2.36
N PRO A 44 11.33 -1.42 -2.33
CA PRO A 44 12.32 -0.67 -3.14
C PRO A 44 12.07 -0.66 -4.66
N VAL A 45 11.07 -1.41 -5.14
CA VAL A 45 10.57 -1.35 -6.52
C VAL A 45 10.09 0.05 -6.90
N ALA A 46 9.44 0.82 -6.02
CA ALA A 46 9.07 2.20 -6.37
C ALA A 46 10.29 3.11 -6.53
N THR A 47 11.34 2.90 -5.74
CA THR A 47 12.64 3.57 -5.93
C THR A 47 13.26 3.19 -7.28
N ALA A 48 13.15 1.92 -7.71
CA ALA A 48 13.57 1.50 -9.05
C ALA A 48 12.74 2.18 -10.14
N VAL A 49 11.41 2.24 -10.02
CA VAL A 49 10.52 2.97 -10.96
C VAL A 49 10.87 4.47 -11.02
N LYS A 50 11.20 5.09 -9.89
CA LYS A 50 11.61 6.50 -9.80
C LYS A 50 12.97 6.78 -10.46
N LEU A 51 13.88 5.80 -10.46
CA LEU A 51 15.20 5.89 -11.09
C LEU A 51 15.18 5.54 -12.58
N VAL A 52 14.36 4.58 -13.00
CA VAL A 52 14.22 4.13 -14.40
C VAL A 52 13.27 5.02 -15.20
N GLY A 53 12.24 5.58 -14.55
CA GLY A 53 11.14 6.29 -15.19
C GLY A 53 9.93 5.36 -15.42
N LYS A 54 8.73 5.86 -15.13
CA LYS A 54 7.48 5.07 -15.17
C LYS A 54 7.18 4.46 -16.54
N ASP A 55 7.47 5.18 -17.61
CA ASP A 55 7.22 4.76 -19.00
C ASP A 55 8.31 3.83 -19.57
N ALA A 56 9.47 3.75 -18.91
CA ALA A 56 10.61 2.88 -19.28
C ALA A 56 10.71 1.61 -18.41
N MET A 57 9.91 1.50 -17.35
CA MET A 57 9.84 0.32 -16.50
C MET A 57 9.25 -0.88 -17.24
N VAL A 58 9.81 -2.07 -17.03
CA VAL A 58 9.25 -3.32 -17.55
C VAL A 58 8.04 -3.74 -16.70
N GLY A 59 6.93 -4.06 -17.37
CA GLY A 59 5.69 -4.52 -16.74
C GLY A 59 4.70 -3.39 -16.43
N CYS A 60 4.04 -3.48 -15.26
CA CYS A 60 2.94 -2.63 -14.80
C CYS A 60 3.25 -1.79 -13.56
N VAL A 61 4.38 -1.97 -12.86
CA VAL A 61 4.63 -1.19 -11.62
C VAL A 61 4.76 0.32 -11.89
N GLY A 62 5.17 0.71 -13.12
CA GLY A 62 5.10 2.09 -13.60
C GLY A 62 3.68 2.67 -13.59
N ASN A 63 2.65 1.86 -13.88
CA ASN A 63 1.24 2.27 -13.86
C ASN A 63 0.72 2.44 -12.44
N LEU A 64 1.10 1.57 -11.50
CA LEU A 64 0.77 1.73 -10.07
C LEU A 64 1.36 3.04 -9.53
N TYR A 65 2.64 3.30 -9.82
CA TYR A 65 3.30 4.57 -9.46
C TYR A 65 2.57 5.76 -10.08
N ALA A 66 2.26 5.70 -11.39
CA ALA A 66 1.53 6.74 -12.11
C ALA A 66 0.09 6.95 -11.60
N SER A 67 -0.51 5.93 -11.00
CA SER A 67 -1.85 6.00 -10.40
C SER A 67 -1.80 6.76 -9.07
N VAL A 68 -0.85 6.44 -8.18
CA VAL A 68 -0.63 7.18 -6.91
C VAL A 68 -0.22 8.65 -7.16
N ASP A 69 0.63 8.87 -8.15
CA ASP A 69 1.01 10.19 -8.68
C ASP A 69 -0.23 11.02 -9.07
N LYS A 70 -1.10 10.47 -9.94
CA LYS A 70 -2.28 11.16 -10.49
C LYS A 70 -3.53 11.19 -9.60
N LEU A 71 -3.65 10.33 -8.59
CA LEU A 71 -4.86 10.21 -7.75
C LEU A 71 -5.13 11.53 -7.01
N ASP A 72 -6.33 12.09 -7.12
CA ASP A 72 -6.66 13.36 -6.46
C ASP A 72 -6.62 13.23 -4.92
N SER A 73 -6.29 14.32 -4.22
CA SER A 73 -6.24 14.35 -2.75
C SER A 73 -7.59 14.03 -2.11
N THR A 74 -8.70 14.28 -2.81
CA THR A 74 -10.06 13.88 -2.41
C THR A 74 -10.29 12.37 -2.38
N TYR A 75 -9.37 11.54 -2.87
CA TYR A 75 -9.42 10.06 -2.77
C TYR A 75 -8.31 9.47 -1.91
N VAL A 76 -7.36 10.29 -1.44
CA VAL A 76 -6.31 9.90 -0.51
C VAL A 76 -6.81 10.06 0.92
N GLN A 77 -6.39 9.18 1.82
CA GLN A 77 -6.77 9.24 3.22
C GLN A 77 -6.07 10.41 3.94
N ALA A 78 -6.81 11.15 4.77
CA ALA A 78 -6.27 12.32 5.46
C ALA A 78 -5.09 11.94 6.38
N GLY A 79 -3.89 12.45 6.07
CA GLY A 79 -2.63 12.12 6.74
C GLY A 79 -1.74 11.11 6.00
N ALA A 80 -2.24 10.45 4.94
CA ALA A 80 -1.43 9.54 4.11
C ALA A 80 -0.53 10.34 3.16
N ALA A 81 0.79 10.19 3.30
CA ALA A 81 1.77 10.90 2.49
C ALA A 81 2.06 10.17 1.17
N LYS A 82 1.66 10.73 0.02
CA LYS A 82 2.01 10.22 -1.32
C LYS A 82 3.51 9.95 -1.46
N ASP A 83 4.34 10.89 -1.00
CA ASP A 83 5.80 10.84 -1.14
C ASP A 83 6.45 9.64 -0.45
N ALA A 84 5.78 9.03 0.55
CA ALA A 84 6.25 7.82 1.23
C ALA A 84 6.08 6.55 0.38
N LEU A 85 5.05 6.47 -0.46
CA LEU A 85 4.87 5.39 -1.45
C LEU A 85 5.65 5.65 -2.75
N LEU A 86 5.75 6.92 -3.16
CA LEU A 86 6.51 7.32 -4.36
C LEU A 86 8.03 7.40 -4.09
N SER A 87 8.46 7.40 -2.83
CA SER A 87 9.86 7.33 -2.42
C SER A 87 9.99 6.61 -1.07
N PRO A 88 9.84 5.28 -1.03
CA PRO A 88 10.05 4.52 0.20
C PRO A 88 11.49 4.70 0.68
N THR A 89 11.64 5.14 1.93
CA THR A 89 12.96 5.30 2.56
C THR A 89 13.52 3.92 2.86
N VAL A 90 14.50 3.48 2.08
CA VAL A 90 15.13 2.16 2.21
C VAL A 90 16.00 2.13 3.48
N LEU A 91 15.40 1.73 4.59
CA LEU A 91 16.11 1.45 5.85
C LEU A 91 16.80 0.09 5.77
N SER A 92 18.10 0.05 6.10
CA SER A 92 18.86 -1.18 6.31
C SER A 92 18.25 -2.03 7.44
N PRO A 93 18.39 -3.37 7.42
CA PRO A 93 17.31 -4.25 7.88
C PRO A 93 17.19 -4.44 9.40
N ALA A 94 15.97 -4.21 9.91
CA ALA A 94 15.37 -4.81 11.12
C ALA A 94 13.83 -4.89 10.93
N ALA A 95 13.14 -5.88 11.51
CA ALA A 95 11.73 -6.23 11.21
C ALA A 95 10.76 -5.95 12.40
N THR A 96 9.41 -6.00 12.32
CA THR A 96 8.50 -6.47 11.24
C THR A 96 7.40 -5.43 10.84
N THR A 97 6.11 -5.37 11.26
CA THR A 97 5.30 -6.12 12.26
C THR A 97 3.79 -6.25 11.96
N ASN A 98 3.42 -6.37 10.67
CA ASN A 98 2.18 -7.02 10.14
C ASN A 98 0.89 -6.17 9.90
N SER A 99 0.83 -5.43 8.78
CA SER A 99 -0.45 -5.00 8.15
C SER A 99 -0.40 -5.00 6.61
N SER A 100 0.16 -6.06 6.00
CA SER A 100 0.20 -6.23 4.54
C SER A 100 0.25 -7.71 4.16
N LEU A 101 -0.48 -8.14 3.10
CA LEU A 101 -0.53 -9.54 2.66
C LEU A 101 0.86 -10.16 2.40
N LEU A 102 1.80 -9.37 1.88
CA LEU A 102 3.16 -9.81 1.58
C LEU A 102 4.14 -9.69 2.76
N ARG A 103 3.65 -9.39 3.97
CA ARG A 103 4.45 -9.19 5.20
C ARG A 103 5.61 -8.21 4.98
N LEU A 104 5.31 -7.10 4.32
CA LEU A 104 6.22 -5.98 4.12
C LEU A 104 6.70 -5.44 5.49
N PRO A 105 7.93 -4.90 5.57
CA PRO A 105 8.30 -4.08 6.72
C PRO A 105 7.31 -2.93 6.83
N GLU A 106 6.75 -2.71 8.01
CA GLU A 106 5.97 -1.50 8.25
C GLU A 106 6.90 -0.30 8.07
N THR A 107 6.46 0.74 7.35
CA THR A 107 6.97 2.10 7.55
C THR A 107 6.44 2.60 8.89
N SER A 108 6.93 1.97 9.95
CA SER A 108 6.44 2.14 11.31
C SER A 108 6.64 3.60 11.71
N SER A 109 5.58 4.25 12.19
CA SER A 109 5.69 5.58 12.80
C SER A 109 6.39 5.55 14.18
N VAL A 110 7.14 4.48 14.46
CA VAL A 110 8.42 4.59 15.17
C VAL A 110 9.32 5.56 14.39
N GLN A 111 9.07 6.85 14.62
CA GLN A 111 10.15 7.82 14.77
C GLN A 111 11.29 7.09 15.52
N PRO A 112 12.52 6.99 14.97
CA PRO A 112 13.62 6.49 15.77
C PRO A 112 13.64 7.35 17.03
N THR A 113 13.54 6.72 18.20
CA THR A 113 13.21 7.40 19.46
C THR A 113 14.39 8.25 19.91
N LYS A 114 14.55 9.40 19.24
CA LYS A 114 15.56 10.43 19.49
C LYS A 114 15.44 10.78 20.95
N THR A 115 16.35 10.22 21.72
CA THR A 115 16.27 10.20 23.17
C THR A 115 16.75 11.56 23.63
N PHE A 116 15.84 12.53 23.61
CA PHE A 116 16.17 13.89 23.98
C PHE A 116 16.56 13.93 25.45
N TYR A 117 17.74 14.45 25.73
CA TYR A 117 18.23 14.73 27.07
C TYR A 117 17.96 16.20 27.40
N ARG A 118 17.61 16.47 28.66
CA ARG A 118 17.36 17.81 29.23
C ARG A 118 18.14 17.99 30.52
N CYS A 119 18.14 19.22 31.05
CA CYS A 119 18.70 19.47 32.37
C CYS A 119 17.82 18.86 33.49
N ALA A 120 18.45 18.23 34.48
CA ALA A 120 17.76 17.67 35.64
C ALA A 120 17.23 18.75 36.60
N GLN A 121 18.07 19.75 36.87
CA GLN A 121 17.88 20.73 37.93
C GLN A 121 16.86 21.79 37.50
N SER A 122 15.87 22.02 38.36
CA SER A 122 15.11 23.28 38.40
C SER A 122 15.47 23.95 39.71
N SER A 123 16.07 25.14 39.69
CA SER A 123 15.79 26.10 40.76
C SER A 123 14.47 26.80 40.41
N SER A 124 13.83 27.45 41.38
CA SER A 124 12.56 28.15 41.19
C SER A 124 12.66 29.38 40.27
N TYR A 125 13.85 29.70 39.77
CA TYR A 125 14.15 30.87 38.94
C TYR A 125 14.93 30.51 37.65
N SER A 126 15.04 29.22 37.28
CA SER A 126 15.88 28.77 36.15
C SER A 126 15.10 27.99 35.09
N ASN A 127 15.06 28.52 33.86
CA ASN A 127 14.42 27.90 32.69
C ASN A 127 15.24 26.75 32.06
N CYS A 128 16.07 26.06 32.87
CA CYS A 128 16.96 24.98 32.43
C CYS A 128 16.23 23.78 31.80
N ARG A 129 14.92 23.63 32.03
CA ARG A 129 14.10 22.51 31.58
C ARG A 129 13.57 22.65 30.16
N ASP A 130 13.59 23.86 29.60
CA ASP A 130 13.08 24.17 28.26
C ASP A 130 14.12 23.82 27.18
N TYR A 131 15.39 23.70 27.58
CA TYR A 131 16.49 23.23 26.74
C TYR A 131 16.52 21.70 26.69
N PHE A 132 16.52 21.17 25.47
CA PHE A 132 16.68 19.75 25.16
C PHE A 132 17.71 19.55 24.04
N THR A 133 18.28 18.35 23.96
CA THR A 133 19.27 17.97 22.93
C THR A 133 19.24 16.46 22.70
N ASP A 134 19.58 16.02 21.51
CA ASP A 134 19.80 14.62 21.14
C ASP A 134 21.15 14.04 21.61
N ALA A 135 22.10 14.87 22.06
CA ALA A 135 23.43 14.45 22.50
C ALA A 135 23.54 14.28 24.03
N HIS A 136 23.74 13.05 24.50
CA HIS A 136 23.92 12.75 25.93
C HIS A 136 25.11 13.51 26.53
N GLY A 137 24.87 14.20 27.65
CA GLY A 137 25.92 14.83 28.44
C GLY A 137 26.36 16.23 27.98
N LYS A 138 25.83 16.74 26.86
CA LYS A 138 26.09 18.11 26.36
C LYS A 138 25.77 19.15 27.43
N ALA A 139 26.60 20.19 27.54
CA ALA A 139 26.40 21.26 28.52
C ALA A 139 25.13 22.08 28.23
N CYS A 140 24.30 22.29 29.25
CA CYS A 140 23.13 23.19 29.18
C CYS A 140 23.59 24.65 29.07
N PRO A 141 23.10 25.44 28.08
CA PRO A 141 23.59 26.80 27.84
C PRO A 141 23.29 27.78 28.98
N TYR A 142 22.31 27.48 29.85
CA TYR A 142 21.93 28.34 30.97
C TYR A 142 22.70 28.06 32.27
N CYS A 143 23.16 26.82 32.50
CA CYS A 143 23.75 26.42 33.78
C CYS A 143 25.05 25.61 33.69
N GLY A 144 25.60 25.41 32.49
CA GLY A 144 26.84 24.69 32.22
C GLY A 144 26.82 23.17 32.47
N ARG A 145 25.82 22.66 33.19
CA ARG A 145 25.74 21.23 33.57
C ARG A 145 25.35 20.33 32.41
N SER A 146 25.93 19.13 32.37
CA SER A 146 25.62 18.07 31.42
C SER A 146 24.14 17.67 31.43
N MET A 147 23.54 17.62 30.25
CA MET A 147 22.16 17.20 30.00
C MET A 147 22.10 15.68 29.86
N THR A 148 21.70 15.00 30.94
CA THR A 148 21.65 13.52 31.01
C THR A 148 20.25 12.97 31.32
N THR A 149 19.29 13.83 31.70
CA THR A 149 17.94 13.40 32.04
C THR A 149 17.11 13.19 30.78
N VAL A 150 16.65 11.96 30.53
CA VAL A 150 15.75 11.67 29.40
C VAL A 150 14.45 12.46 29.52
N ALA A 151 14.12 13.20 28.47
CA ALA A 151 12.81 13.81 28.26
C ALA A 151 11.87 12.79 27.63
N LYS A 152 10.66 12.65 28.19
CA LYS A 152 9.61 11.81 27.62
C LYS A 152 8.77 12.66 26.67
N TYR A 153 8.80 12.34 25.39
CA TYR A 153 7.82 12.87 24.44
C TYR A 153 6.44 12.27 24.76
N LEU A 154 5.46 13.14 24.98
CA LEU A 154 4.05 12.78 25.04
C LEU A 154 3.46 13.19 23.69
N PRO A 155 3.07 12.24 22.82
CA PRO A 155 2.30 12.56 21.63
C PRO A 155 1.01 13.27 22.06
N SER A 156 0.59 14.31 21.33
CA SER A 156 -0.71 14.91 21.59
C SER A 156 -1.80 13.86 21.39
N ALA A 157 -2.68 13.73 22.37
CA ALA A 157 -3.95 13.08 22.13
C ALA A 157 -4.69 13.84 21.01
N ALA A 158 -5.42 13.13 20.15
CA ALA A 158 -6.32 13.76 19.19
C ALA A 158 -7.38 14.57 19.96
N GLY A 159 -7.68 15.78 19.51
CA GLY A 159 -8.37 16.79 20.32
C GLY A 159 -9.78 16.39 20.74
N SER A 160 -9.99 16.23 22.05
CA SER A 160 -11.32 15.98 22.64
C SER A 160 -12.12 17.28 22.84
N THR A 161 -12.47 17.95 21.74
CA THR A 161 -13.49 19.02 21.77
C THR A 161 -14.87 18.39 21.69
N GLY A 162 -15.54 18.24 22.85
CA GLY A 162 -16.80 17.50 22.93
C GLY A 162 -17.99 18.21 22.29
N SER A 163 -18.67 17.53 21.36
CA SER A 163 -20.03 17.88 20.88
C SER A 163 -20.68 16.70 20.16
N ALA A 164 -21.57 15.99 20.87
CA ALA A 164 -22.51 14.95 20.42
C ALA A 164 -21.94 13.69 19.68
N PRO A 165 -22.58 12.51 19.84
CA PRO A 165 -22.17 11.30 19.12
C PRO A 165 -22.75 11.28 17.70
N VAL A 166 -21.93 11.58 16.70
CA VAL A 166 -22.18 11.20 15.30
C VAL A 166 -21.41 9.91 15.01
N ALA A 167 -22.00 9.02 14.21
CA ALA A 167 -21.63 7.61 14.14
C ALA A 167 -20.13 7.35 13.89
N SER A 168 -19.60 6.46 14.75
CA SER A 168 -18.30 5.77 14.71
C SER A 168 -17.57 5.77 13.36
N GLN A 169 -16.85 6.85 13.06
CA GLN A 169 -15.76 6.78 12.09
C GLN A 169 -14.62 5.98 12.74
N SER A 170 -14.35 4.80 12.18
CA SER A 170 -13.16 4.03 12.53
C SER A 170 -11.90 4.86 12.29
N ALA A 171 -10.88 4.68 13.12
CA ALA A 171 -9.56 5.25 12.85
C ALA A 171 -9.12 4.78 11.47
N ALA A 172 -8.86 5.72 10.55
CA ALA A 172 -8.84 5.44 9.13
C ALA A 172 -7.50 4.82 8.68
N GLU A 173 -7.37 3.52 8.92
CA GLU A 173 -6.25 2.68 8.50
C GLU A 173 -6.31 2.41 6.98
N GLY A 174 -5.38 2.99 6.22
CA GLY A 174 -5.27 2.80 4.76
C GLY A 174 -4.63 3.98 4.04
N PHE A 175 -4.46 3.87 2.71
CA PHE A 175 -3.96 4.95 1.86
C PHE A 175 -5.07 5.62 1.05
N VAL A 176 -6.05 4.86 0.54
CA VAL A 176 -7.23 5.41 -0.17
C VAL A 176 -8.49 5.45 0.72
N GLN A 177 -9.50 6.21 0.30
CA GLN A 177 -10.75 6.37 1.04
C GLN A 177 -11.67 5.14 0.97
N GLY A 178 -12.23 4.74 2.12
CA GLY A 178 -13.02 3.51 2.25
C GLY A 178 -14.45 3.56 1.72
N ILE A 179 -14.98 4.76 1.43
CA ILE A 179 -16.34 4.95 0.89
C ILE A 179 -16.38 4.92 -0.65
N VAL A 180 -15.24 4.62 -1.29
CA VAL A 180 -15.07 4.69 -2.75
C VAL A 180 -14.70 3.32 -3.29
N THR A 181 -15.39 2.91 -4.36
CA THR A 181 -15.01 1.75 -5.16
C THR A 181 -14.04 2.20 -6.26
N TYR A 182 -13.06 1.35 -6.59
CA TYR A 182 -12.02 1.67 -7.56
C TYR A 182 -12.07 0.72 -8.76
N THR A 183 -11.70 1.24 -9.93
CA THR A 183 -11.46 0.48 -11.15
C THR A 183 -9.96 0.19 -11.24
N VAL A 184 -9.61 -1.09 -11.37
CA VAL A 184 -8.23 -1.56 -11.63
C VAL A 184 -8.20 -2.17 -13.01
N GLN A 185 -7.41 -1.63 -13.93
CA GLN A 185 -7.28 -2.19 -15.29
C GLN A 185 -6.34 -3.40 -15.30
N ASP A 186 -6.33 -4.16 -16.40
CA ASP A 186 -5.46 -5.34 -16.56
C ASP A 186 -3.96 -5.01 -16.44
N ASP A 187 -3.59 -3.76 -16.76
CA ASP A 187 -2.24 -3.20 -16.62
C ASP A 187 -1.96 -2.61 -15.22
N LEU A 188 -2.81 -2.91 -14.23
CA LEU A 188 -2.81 -2.36 -12.87
C LEU A 188 -2.93 -0.83 -12.75
N THR A 189 -3.36 -0.11 -13.80
CA THR A 189 -3.78 1.29 -13.65
C THR A 189 -5.00 1.37 -12.73
N VAL A 190 -4.93 2.20 -11.69
CA VAL A 190 -6.00 2.37 -10.69
C VAL A 190 -6.64 3.75 -10.81
N THR A 191 -7.96 3.81 -10.93
CA THR A 191 -8.76 5.05 -10.88
C THR A 191 -9.98 4.88 -9.98
N PRO A 192 -10.56 5.97 -9.43
CA PRO A 192 -11.89 5.93 -8.85
C PRO A 192 -12.90 5.36 -9.86
N MET A 193 -13.87 4.57 -9.40
CA MET A 193 -14.85 3.93 -10.29
C MET A 193 -15.86 4.96 -10.83
N SER A 194 -16.13 4.89 -12.12
CA SER A 194 -17.12 5.72 -12.81
C SER A 194 -17.80 4.90 -13.91
N ALA A 195 -19.13 4.80 -13.88
CA ALA A 195 -19.88 4.05 -14.89
C ALA A 195 -19.65 4.58 -16.32
N ILE A 196 -19.48 5.90 -16.48
CA ILE A 196 -19.15 6.53 -17.77
C ILE A 196 -17.75 6.12 -18.24
N SER A 197 -16.79 6.02 -17.32
CA SER A 197 -15.45 5.53 -17.63
C SER A 197 -15.45 4.05 -17.98
N SER A 198 -16.25 3.22 -17.29
CA SER A 198 -16.43 1.80 -17.63
C SER A 198 -17.02 1.60 -19.03
N ILE A 199 -18.04 2.38 -19.41
CA ILE A 199 -18.63 2.36 -20.77
C ILE A 199 -17.59 2.80 -21.82
N THR A 200 -16.83 3.86 -21.52
CA THR A 200 -15.73 4.32 -22.39
C THR A 200 -14.68 3.21 -22.57
N LEU A 201 -14.35 2.47 -21.50
CA LEU A 201 -13.36 1.39 -21.53
C LEU A 201 -13.84 0.17 -22.34
N LEU A 202 -15.12 -0.19 -22.28
CA LEU A 202 -15.72 -1.20 -23.16
C LEU A 202 -15.57 -0.83 -24.64
N ASN A 203 -15.81 0.45 -24.99
CA ASN A 203 -15.64 0.96 -26.35
C ASN A 203 -14.16 0.97 -26.77
N THR A 204 -13.23 1.35 -25.88
CA THR A 204 -11.78 1.31 -26.11
C THR A 204 -11.28 -0.11 -26.40
N PHE A 205 -11.82 -1.13 -25.74
CA PHE A 205 -11.54 -2.54 -26.03
C PHE A 205 -12.32 -3.12 -27.22
N ALA A 206 -13.10 -2.30 -27.92
CA ALA A 206 -13.94 -2.63 -29.06
C ALA A 206 -15.00 -3.73 -28.78
N VAL A 207 -15.52 -3.78 -27.55
CA VAL A 207 -16.61 -4.69 -27.18
C VAL A 207 -17.89 -4.26 -27.89
N ARG A 208 -18.43 -5.13 -28.76
CA ARG A 208 -19.66 -4.89 -29.54
C ARG A 208 -20.88 -5.68 -29.07
N ASP A 209 -20.65 -6.75 -28.33
CA ASP A 209 -21.69 -7.58 -27.73
C ASP A 209 -21.40 -7.72 -26.24
N LEU A 210 -22.40 -7.48 -25.40
CA LEU A 210 -22.29 -7.58 -23.95
C LEU A 210 -22.56 -9.00 -23.44
N GLY A 211 -23.12 -9.89 -24.26
CA GLY A 211 -23.29 -11.31 -23.95
C GLY A 211 -21.97 -12.11 -23.89
N ASP A 212 -20.96 -11.64 -24.62
CA ASP A 212 -19.58 -12.15 -24.54
C ASP A 212 -18.86 -11.75 -23.23
N LEU A 213 -19.45 -10.87 -22.41
CA LEU A 213 -18.86 -10.44 -21.13
C LEU A 213 -19.18 -11.39 -19.97
N GLN A 214 -18.32 -11.39 -18.96
CA GLN A 214 -18.48 -12.15 -17.73
C GLN A 214 -17.99 -11.38 -16.50
N GLU A 215 -18.84 -11.23 -15.49
CA GLU A 215 -18.39 -10.94 -14.13
C GLU A 215 -17.82 -12.22 -13.48
N LYS A 216 -16.69 -12.09 -12.78
CA LYS A 216 -16.04 -13.18 -12.04
C LYS A 216 -15.36 -12.63 -10.79
N THR A 217 -15.94 -12.89 -9.62
CA THR A 217 -15.27 -12.63 -8.34
C THR A 217 -14.04 -13.52 -8.19
N VAL A 218 -12.92 -12.95 -7.76
CA VAL A 218 -11.68 -13.66 -7.42
C VAL A 218 -11.20 -13.25 -6.03
N GLN A 219 -10.66 -14.21 -5.29
CA GLN A 219 -10.02 -13.98 -3.99
C GLN A 219 -8.54 -13.64 -4.19
N LEU A 220 -8.03 -12.70 -3.40
CA LEU A 220 -6.61 -12.35 -3.31
C LEU A 220 -6.05 -12.94 -2.00
N GLY A 221 -5.49 -14.14 -2.09
CA GLY A 221 -4.67 -14.72 -1.04
C GLY A 221 -3.19 -14.34 -1.20
N TYR A 222 -2.33 -14.96 -0.38
CA TYR A 222 -0.88 -14.76 -0.43
C TYR A 222 -0.27 -15.17 -1.79
N ASN A 223 -0.74 -16.28 -2.36
CA ASN A 223 -0.22 -16.81 -3.62
C ASN A 223 -0.61 -15.91 -4.79
N GLU A 224 -1.85 -15.43 -4.80
CA GLU A 224 -2.38 -14.51 -5.81
C GLU A 224 -1.70 -13.14 -5.71
N GLY A 225 -1.47 -12.64 -4.50
CA GLY A 225 -0.71 -11.40 -4.28
C GLY A 225 0.75 -11.50 -4.75
N LEU A 226 1.41 -12.64 -4.52
CA LEU A 226 2.76 -12.91 -5.03
C LEU A 226 2.78 -13.10 -6.56
N ALA A 227 1.74 -13.70 -7.13
CA ALA A 227 1.57 -13.84 -8.58
C ALA A 227 1.35 -12.47 -9.26
N ILE A 228 0.53 -11.59 -8.66
CA ILE A 228 0.34 -10.20 -9.11
C ILE A 228 1.67 -9.42 -9.04
N LEU A 229 2.42 -9.53 -7.94
CA LEU A 229 3.74 -8.88 -7.82
C LEU A 229 4.74 -9.40 -8.87
N LYS A 230 4.78 -10.71 -9.12
CA LYS A 230 5.66 -11.28 -10.15
C LYS A 230 5.25 -10.81 -11.56
N ALA A 231 3.96 -10.90 -11.88
CA ALA A 231 3.44 -10.53 -13.20
C ALA A 231 3.58 -9.02 -13.46
N SER A 232 3.39 -8.16 -12.45
CA SER A 232 3.54 -6.70 -12.61
C SER A 232 4.98 -6.25 -12.89
N LEU A 233 5.99 -7.10 -12.66
CA LEU A 233 7.39 -6.89 -13.04
C LEU A 233 7.74 -7.44 -14.43
N GLN A 234 6.81 -8.11 -15.13
CA GLN A 234 7.11 -8.94 -16.31
C GLN A 234 6.11 -8.79 -17.47
N SER A 235 4.85 -8.44 -17.20
CA SER A 235 3.74 -8.41 -18.16
C SER A 235 2.98 -7.09 -18.12
N LYS A 236 2.19 -6.83 -19.16
CA LYS A 236 1.24 -5.70 -19.28
C LYS A 236 -0.23 -6.11 -19.06
N THR A 237 -0.50 -7.40 -18.84
CA THR A 237 -1.83 -8.01 -18.76
C THR A 237 -1.95 -8.86 -17.49
N VAL A 238 -1.76 -8.23 -16.33
CA VAL A 238 -1.49 -8.89 -15.04
C VAL A 238 -2.70 -9.64 -14.50
N LEU A 239 -3.91 -9.07 -14.60
CA LEU A 239 -5.13 -9.71 -14.11
C LEU A 239 -5.51 -10.88 -15.01
N THR A 240 -5.33 -10.74 -16.33
CA THR A 240 -5.45 -11.81 -17.32
C THR A 240 -4.45 -12.94 -17.03
N ASP A 241 -3.17 -12.64 -16.87
CA ASP A 241 -2.13 -13.65 -16.66
C ASP A 241 -2.29 -14.39 -15.33
N VAL A 242 -2.70 -13.71 -14.26
CA VAL A 242 -2.92 -14.35 -12.95
C VAL A 242 -4.25 -15.12 -12.90
N PHE A 243 -5.36 -14.51 -13.35
CA PHE A 243 -6.71 -15.04 -13.09
C PHE A 243 -7.38 -15.76 -14.27
N LEU A 244 -6.80 -15.72 -15.48
CA LEU A 244 -7.20 -16.55 -16.62
C LEU A 244 -6.12 -17.60 -16.94
N HIS A 245 -4.85 -17.21 -17.10
CA HIS A 245 -3.78 -18.12 -17.54
C HIS A 245 -3.05 -18.86 -16.41
N GLY A 246 -2.95 -18.27 -15.21
CA GLY A 246 -2.08 -18.73 -14.12
C GLY A 246 -2.31 -20.16 -13.60
N LYS A 247 -3.48 -20.76 -13.85
CA LYS A 247 -3.79 -22.14 -13.44
C LYS A 247 -3.13 -23.24 -14.29
N ALA A 248 -2.50 -22.91 -15.42
CA ALA A 248 -1.87 -23.92 -16.28
C ALA A 248 -0.53 -24.48 -15.72
N ALA A 249 0.10 -23.80 -14.76
CA ALA A 249 1.47 -24.11 -14.34
C ALA A 249 1.62 -25.24 -13.29
N SER A 250 0.52 -25.82 -12.79
CA SER A 250 0.53 -26.83 -11.72
C SER A 250 0.10 -28.23 -12.18
N SER A 251 0.85 -28.80 -13.14
CA SER A 251 0.75 -30.23 -13.47
C SER A 251 2.13 -30.78 -13.90
N PRO A 252 2.71 -31.77 -13.20
CA PRO A 252 3.99 -32.37 -13.55
C PRO A 252 3.86 -33.37 -14.72
N GLY A 253 3.52 -32.86 -15.91
CA GLY A 253 3.44 -33.65 -17.14
C GLY A 253 4.83 -34.13 -17.59
N GLY A 254 5.07 -35.44 -17.53
CA GLY A 254 6.38 -36.03 -17.77
C GLY A 254 6.92 -35.80 -19.20
N ARG A 255 8.14 -35.25 -19.30
CA ARG A 255 8.84 -35.02 -20.58
C ARG A 255 9.43 -36.33 -21.14
N ALA A 256 8.58 -37.19 -21.69
CA ALA A 256 8.99 -38.42 -22.35
C ALA A 256 9.83 -38.11 -23.61
N THR A 257 11.16 -38.18 -23.49
CA THR A 257 12.09 -38.00 -24.61
C THR A 257 12.01 -39.20 -25.56
N ARG A 258 11.26 -39.03 -26.66
CA ARG A 258 11.20 -40.02 -27.74
C ARG A 258 12.52 -39.99 -28.53
N ALA A 259 13.45 -40.85 -28.16
CA ALA A 259 14.68 -41.07 -28.92
C ALA A 259 14.36 -41.53 -30.36
N ARG A 260 15.22 -41.17 -31.32
CA ARG A 260 15.12 -41.56 -32.72
C ARG A 260 16.49 -41.93 -33.28
N ALA A 261 16.86 -43.18 -33.04
CA ALA A 261 17.88 -43.96 -33.74
C ALA A 261 17.37 -45.40 -33.75
#